data_AF-A0A534NEZ0-F1
#
_entry.id   AF-A0A534NEZ0-F1
#
_cell.length_a   1.000
_cell.length_b   1.000
_cell.length_c   1.000
_cell.angle_alpha   90.00
_cell.angle_beta   90.00
_cell.angle_gamma   90.00
#
_symmetry.space_group_name_H-M   'P 1'
#
loop_
_entity.id
_entity.type
_entity.pdbx_description
1 polymer ?
#
loop_
_entity_poly.entity_id
_entity_poly.type
_entity_poly.pdbx_seq_one_letter_code
_entity_poly.pdbx_strand_id
1 'polypeptide(L)' 'MDARVEKLAAEIASLGEAEQKALLERAAELSLRHGLAELSENYRKRLQQQGELDRTAEDILAKLRQIREEIAAREYSG' A
#
# COMPACT_ATOMS: atom_id res chain seq x y z
N MET A 1 11.94 -15.02 -24.69
CA MET A 1 12.04 -14.70 -23.25
C MET A 1 13.47 -14.27 -22.97
N ASP A 2 13.69 -13.44 -21.95
CA ASP A 2 15.02 -12.93 -21.59
C ASP A 2 15.86 -14.09 -21.02
N ALA A 3 17.08 -14.32 -21.51
CA ALA A 3 17.94 -15.46 -21.11
C ALA A 3 18.21 -15.50 -19.59
N ARG A 4 18.09 -14.35 -18.92
CA ARG A 4 18.16 -14.24 -17.46
C ARG A 4 16.97 -14.90 -16.76
N VAL A 5 15.77 -14.78 -17.32
CA VAL A 5 14.54 -15.38 -16.77
C VAL A 5 14.59 -16.90 -16.89
N GLU A 6 15.07 -17.43 -18.02
CA GLU A 6 15.23 -18.87 -18.22
C GLU A 6 16.29 -19.48 -17.28
N LYS A 7 17.41 -18.78 -17.10
CA LYS A 7 18.45 -19.21 -16.15
C LYS A 7 17.92 -19.25 -14.71
N LEU A 8 17.20 -18.20 -14.29
CA LEU A 8 16.61 -18.13 -12.95
C LEU A 8 15.54 -19.21 -12.73
N ALA A 9 14.73 -19.49 -13.75
CA ALA A 9 13.74 -20.55 -13.69
C ALA A 9 14.38 -21.93 -13.52
N ALA A 10 15.49 -22.20 -14.24
CA ALA A 10 16.24 -23.44 -14.09
C ALA A 10 16.88 -23.57 -12.69
N GLU A 11 17.43 -22.48 -12.15
CA GLU A 11 17.99 -22.45 -10.79
C GLU A 11 16.90 -22.71 -9.74
N ILE A 12 15.73 -22.09 -9.85
CA ILE A 12 14.60 -22.32 -8.93
C ILE A 12 14.07 -23.75 -9.03
N ALA A 13 13.95 -24.28 -10.26
CA ALA A 13 13.51 -25.66 -10.48
C ALA A 13 14.48 -26.71 -9.92
N SER A 14 15.76 -26.34 -9.72
CA SER A 14 16.77 -27.21 -9.11
C SER A 14 16.73 -27.24 -7.58
N LEU A 15 15.97 -26.34 -6.93
CA LEU A 15 15.79 -26.30 -5.49
C LEU A 15 14.85 -27.40 -5.00
N GLY A 16 14.99 -27.81 -3.73
CA GLY A 16 14.02 -28.68 -3.09
C GLY A 16 12.66 -28.01 -2.91
N GLU A 17 11.59 -28.79 -2.82
CA GLU A 17 10.20 -28.28 -2.73
C GLU A 17 10.01 -27.29 -1.56
N ALA A 18 10.62 -27.57 -0.41
CA ALA A 18 10.58 -26.68 0.76
C ALA A 18 11.26 -25.32 0.49
N GLU A 19 12.35 -25.31 -0.26
CA GLU A 19 13.10 -24.10 -0.60
C GLU A 19 12.36 -23.28 -1.67
N GLN A 20 11.75 -23.94 -2.64
CA GLN A 20 10.88 -23.28 -3.63
C GLN A 20 9.69 -22.60 -2.95
N LYS A 21 9.04 -23.28 -2.00
CA LYS A 21 7.93 -22.71 -1.22
C LYS A 21 8.37 -21.49 -0.41
N ALA A 22 9.49 -21.58 0.30
CA ALA A 22 10.04 -20.45 1.07
C ALA A 22 10.40 -19.25 0.16
N LEU A 23 10.92 -19.52 -1.04
CA LEU A 23 11.24 -18.49 -2.03
C LEU A 23 9.96 -17.79 -2.54
N LEU A 24 8.91 -18.54 -2.83
CA LEU A 24 7.61 -18.00 -3.24
C LEU A 24 6.97 -17.13 -2.15
N GLU A 25 6.98 -17.60 -0.90
CA GLU A 25 6.46 -16.85 0.25
C GLU A 25 7.21 -15.52 0.43
N ARG A 26 8.53 -15.54 0.29
CA ARG A 26 9.36 -14.34 0.42
C ARG A 26 9.19 -13.37 -0.76
N ALA A 27 9.01 -13.89 -1.97
CA ALA A 27 8.71 -13.08 -3.14
C ALA A 27 7.34 -12.38 -3.00
N ALA A 28 6.33 -13.09 -2.48
CA ALA A 28 5.02 -12.52 -2.18
C ALA A 28 5.11 -11.42 -1.11
N GLU A 29 5.86 -11.64 -0.04
CA GLU A 29 6.09 -10.63 1.00
C GLU A 29 6.79 -9.37 0.45
N LEU A 30 7.83 -9.54 -0.37
CA LEU A 30 8.53 -8.41 -1.00
C LEU A 30 7.61 -7.64 -1.95
N SER A 31 6.81 -8.34 -2.75
CA SER A 31 5.83 -7.73 -3.64
C SER A 31 4.79 -6.92 -2.86
N LEU A 32 4.28 -7.46 -1.75
CA LEU A 32 3.35 -6.74 -0.86
C LEU A 32 4.00 -5.48 -0.28
N ARG A 33 5.23 -5.57 0.24
CA ARG A 33 5.96 -4.41 0.77
C ARG A 33 6.17 -3.34 -0.30
N HIS A 34 6.52 -3.75 -1.52
CA HIS A 34 6.68 -2.82 -2.64
C HIS A 34 5.36 -2.14 -3.01
N GLY A 35 4.27 -2.91 -3.11
CA GLY A 35 2.94 -2.38 -3.39
C GLY A 35 2.46 -1.39 -2.32
N LEU A 36 2.70 -1.68 -1.03
CA LEU A 36 2.38 -0.76 0.06
C LEU A 36 3.21 0.53 -0.02
N ALA A 37 4.49 0.44 -0.39
CA ALA A 37 5.35 1.60 -0.58
C ALA A 37 4.86 2.48 -1.74
N GLU A 38 4.53 1.90 -2.89
CA GLU A 38 3.96 2.63 -4.04
C GLU A 38 2.61 3.28 -3.71
N LEU A 39 1.72 2.57 -3.02
CA LEU A 39 0.44 3.11 -2.57
C LEU A 39 0.64 4.31 -1.63
N SER A 40 1.56 4.19 -0.67
CA SER A 40 1.91 5.28 0.24
C SER A 40 2.45 6.50 -0.52
N GLU A 41 3.33 6.28 -1.50
CA GLU A 41 3.92 7.34 -2.31
C GLU A 41 2.87 8.05 -3.18
N ASN A 42 2.00 7.29 -3.84
CA ASN A 42 0.90 7.84 -4.63
C ASN A 42 -0.07 8.64 -3.76
N TYR A 43 -0.36 8.16 -2.56
CA TYR A 43 -1.19 8.89 -1.61
C TYR A 43 -0.53 10.21 -1.17
N ARG A 44 0.77 10.21 -0.85
CA ARG A 44 1.51 11.45 -0.52
C ARG A 44 1.51 12.45 -1.67
N LYS A 45 1.76 11.99 -2.90
CA LYS A 45 1.69 12.86 -4.10
C LYS A 45 0.31 13.50 -4.25
N ARG A 46 -0.75 12.73 -4.02
CA ARG A 46 -2.12 13.26 -4.05
C ARG A 46 -2.33 14.32 -2.97
N LEU A 47 -1.90 14.07 -1.73
CA LEU A 47 -1.98 15.06 -0.66
C LEU A 47 -1.19 16.32 -0.98
N GLN A 48 -0.01 16.18 -1.59
CA GLN A 48 0.81 17.32 -2.01
C GLN A 48 0.10 18.17 -3.07
N GLN A 49 -0.51 17.53 -4.09
CA GLN A 49 -1.29 18.23 -5.12
C GLN A 49 -2.51 18.95 -4.54
N GLN A 50 -3.07 18.44 -3.44
CA GLN A 50 -4.19 19.05 -2.74
C GLN A 50 -3.74 20.12 -1.72
N GLY A 51 -2.43 20.35 -1.57
CA GLY A 51 -1.89 21.22 -0.51
C GLY A 51 -2.15 20.70 0.90
N GLU A 52 -2.51 19.42 1.04
CA GLU A 52 -2.89 18.78 2.30
C GLU A 52 -1.74 18.00 2.96
N LEU A 53 -0.56 17.94 2.33
CA LEU A 53 0.58 17.15 2.84
C LEU A 53 1.11 17.65 4.18
N ASP A 54 1.10 18.97 4.39
CA ASP A 54 1.64 19.63 5.58
C ASP A 54 0.58 19.95 6.64
N ARG A 55 -0.62 19.34 6.54
CA ARG A 55 -1.69 19.57 7.52
C ARG A 55 -1.27 19.06 8.89
N THR A 56 -1.52 19.88 9.90
CA THR A 56 -1.21 19.51 11.28
C THR A 56 -2.20 18.45 11.77
N ALA A 57 -1.83 17.72 12.82
CA ALA A 57 -2.73 16.78 13.48
C ALA A 57 -4.02 17.49 13.97
N GLU A 58 -3.90 18.74 14.40
CA GLU A 58 -5.02 19.58 14.85
C GLU A 58 -5.98 19.88 13.69
N ASP A 59 -5.47 20.22 12.50
CA ASP A 59 -6.29 20.46 11.31
C ASP A 59 -7.05 19.20 10.88
N ILE A 60 -6.41 18.03 10.98
CA ILE A 60 -7.02 16.74 10.66
C ILE A 60 -8.13 16.44 11.66
N LEU A 61 -7.87 16.59 12.97
CA LEU A 61 -8.85 16.37 14.02
C LEU A 61 -10.05 17.32 13.92
N ALA A 62 -9.82 18.58 13.56
CA ALA A 62 -10.89 19.55 13.32
C ALA A 62 -11.79 19.12 12.17
N LYS A 63 -11.20 18.71 11.02
CA LYS A 63 -11.97 18.23 9.86
C LYS A 63 -12.72 16.92 10.16
N LEU A 64 -12.14 16.03 10.96
CA LEU A 64 -12.82 14.81 11.41
C LEU A 64 -14.03 15.11 12.32
N ARG A 65 -13.90 16.07 13.24
CA ARG A 65 -15.04 16.51 14.07
C ARG A 65 -16.15 17.10 13.21
N GLN A 66 -15.79 17.96 12.26
CA GLN A 66 -16.75 18.55 11.32
C GLN A 66 -17.50 17.47 10.53
N ILE A 67 -16.80 16.50 9.93
CA ILE A 67 -17.43 15.39 9.20
C ILE A 67 -18.38 14.60 10.11
N ARG A 68 -17.98 14.33 11.36
CA ARG A 68 -18.83 13.62 12.32
C ARG A 68 -20.11 14.39 12.62
N GLU A 69 -20.01 15.71 12.79
CA GLU A 69 -21.16 16.59 13.03
C GLU A 69 -22.07 16.65 11.80
N GLU A 70 -21.51 16.71 10.59
CA GLU A 70 -22.28 16.68 9.33
C GLU A 70 -23.02 15.35 9.14
N ILE A 71 -22.40 14.21 9.48
CA ILE A 71 -23.06 12.90 9.45
C ILE A 71 -24.19 12.85 10.49
N ALA A 72 -23.91 13.24 11.74
CA ALA A 72 -24.91 13.27 12.78
C ALA A 72 -26.09 14.19 12.42
N ALA A 73 -25.83 15.37 11.87
CA ALA A 73 -26.87 16.29 11.44
C ALA A 73 -27.79 15.70 10.37
N ARG A 74 -27.25 14.87 9.46
CA ARG A 74 -28.03 14.16 8.43
C ARG A 74 -28.85 12.99 9.00
N GLU A 75 -28.32 12.29 10.00
CA GLU A 75 -28.99 11.15 10.65
C GLU A 75 -30.07 11.59 11.64
N TYR A 76 -29.91 12.74 12.32
CA TYR A 76 -30.88 13.28 13.29
C TYR A 76 -31.92 14.22 12.68
N SER A 77 -31.86 14.50 11.38
CA SER A 77 -32.86 15.29 10.63
C SER A 77 -33.98 14.43 10.01
N GLY A 78 -34.05 13.13 10.34
CA GLY A 78 -35.12 12.20 9.97
C GLY A 78 -36.13 11.99 11.09
#